data_AF-A0A4V1T960-F1
#
_entry.id   AF-A0A4V1T960-F1
#
_cell.length_a   1.000
_cell.length_b   1.000
_cell.length_c   1.000
_cell.angle_alpha   90.00
_cell.angle_beta   90.00
_cell.angle_gamma   90.00
#
_symmetry.space_group_name_H-M   'P 1'
#
loop_
_entity.id
_entity.type
_entity.pdbx_description
1 polymer ?
#
loop_
_entity_poly.entity_id
_entity_poly.type
_entity_poly.pdbx_seq_one_letter_code
_entity_poly.pdbx_strand_id
1 'polypeptide(L)'
;MNQRIARYREKVARYDDEPDPAAPNDPLKGEGKKQLMAQAKAFEAVRDRASEQDNNFDYAEVVLQLALVLGSVAILAGNRAVLAISAVLGAVGTVLTLNGFVLLFPLPF
;
A
#
# COMPACT_ATOMS: atom_id res chain seq x y z
N MET A 1 33.25 0.48 40.78
CA MET A 1 31.92 0.87 40.25
C MET A 1 31.98 1.41 38.82
N ASN A 2 32.91 2.32 38.50
CA ASN A 2 32.95 3.06 37.22
C ASN A 2 33.18 2.21 35.94
N GLN A 3 34.02 1.17 35.98
CA GLN A 3 34.29 0.32 34.80
C GLN A 3 33.08 -0.49 34.33
N ARG A 4 32.16 -0.85 35.24
CA ARG A 4 30.93 -1.56 34.87
C ARG A 4 30.00 -0.61 34.11
N ILE A 5 29.83 0.62 34.61
CA ILE A 5 29.02 1.66 33.96
C ILE A 5 29.53 1.97 32.55
N ALA A 6 30.85 2.07 32.37
CA ALA A 6 31.46 2.26 31.05
C ALA A 6 31.13 1.11 30.08
N ARG A 7 31.31 -0.15 30.50
CA ARG A 7 30.98 -1.33 29.67
C ARG A 7 29.49 -1.46 29.36
N TYR A 8 28.60 -0.98 30.23
CA TYR A 8 27.17 -0.91 29.93
C TYR A 8 26.87 0.17 28.90
N ARG A 9 27.43 1.37 29.03
CA ARG A 9 27.26 2.46 28.04
C ARG A 9 27.77 2.07 26.66
N GLU A 10 28.91 1.40 26.60
CA GLU A 10 29.54 0.96 25.35
C GLU A 10 28.72 -0.13 24.65
N LYS A 11 28.16 -1.08 25.41
CA LYS A 11 27.22 -2.06 24.86
C LYS A 11 25.92 -1.41 24.37
N VAL A 12 25.36 -0.46 25.12
CA VAL A 12 24.17 0.29 24.68
C VAL A 12 24.45 1.08 23.40
N ALA A 13 25.59 1.77 23.32
CA ALA A 13 25.98 2.53 22.14
C ALA A 13 26.12 1.63 20.89
N ARG A 14 26.65 0.42 21.05
CA ARG A 14 26.74 -0.56 19.97
C ARG A 14 25.35 -1.01 19.47
N TYR A 15 24.40 -1.27 20.37
CA TYR A 15 23.03 -1.63 19.98
C TYR A 15 22.22 -0.44 19.40
N ASP A 16 22.56 0.79 19.79
CA ASP A 16 21.92 2.00 19.29
C ASP A 16 22.34 2.34 17.85
N ASP A 17 23.61 2.10 17.48
CA ASP A 17 24.16 2.34 16.14
C ASP A 17 25.11 1.21 15.70
N GLU A 18 24.61 0.29 14.88
CA GLU A 18 25.40 -0.75 14.20
C GLU A 18 25.12 -0.64 12.68
N PRO A 19 25.76 0.32 11.98
CA PRO A 19 25.60 0.52 10.54
C PRO A 19 26.17 -0.66 9.74
N ASP A 20 25.61 -0.94 8.57
CA ASP A 20 26.15 -1.96 7.67
C ASP A 20 27.59 -1.60 7.23
N PRO A 21 28.59 -2.49 7.43
CA PRO A 21 29.96 -2.25 6.98
C PRO A 21 30.10 -2.01 5.47
N ALA A 22 29.19 -2.55 4.66
CA ALA A 22 29.17 -2.37 3.21
C ALA A 22 28.49 -1.06 2.77
N ALA A 23 27.73 -0.42 3.65
CA ALA A 23 27.06 0.86 3.38
C ALA A 23 26.98 1.73 4.65
N PRO A 24 28.11 2.25 5.17
CA PRO A 24 28.17 2.96 6.47
C PRO A 24 27.33 4.25 6.53
N ASN A 25 27.01 4.82 5.36
CA ASN A 25 26.29 6.08 5.23
C ASN A 25 24.81 5.87 4.86
N ASP A 26 24.35 4.63 4.69
CA ASP A 26 22.97 4.33 4.36
C ASP A 26 22.16 4.10 5.64
N PRO A 27 21.27 5.04 6.03
CA PRO A 27 20.50 4.90 7.26
C PRO A 27 19.48 3.75 7.21
N LEU A 28 19.24 3.15 6.03
CA LEU A 28 18.33 2.03 5.83
C LEU A 28 19.04 0.67 5.89
N LYS A 29 20.35 0.61 6.15
CA LYS A 29 21.11 -0.65 6.22
C LYS A 29 21.89 -0.77 7.52
N GLY A 30 21.76 -1.93 8.16
CA GLY A 30 22.43 -2.27 9.43
C GLY A 30 21.46 -2.91 10.43
N GLU A 31 22.02 -3.40 11.53
CA GLU A 31 21.28 -4.12 12.59
C GLU A 31 21.04 -3.25 13.83
N GLY A 32 21.59 -2.03 13.87
CA GLY A 32 21.37 -1.11 14.98
C GLY A 32 19.93 -0.61 15.07
N LYS A 33 19.49 -0.26 16.29
CA LYS A 33 18.12 0.17 16.56
C LYS A 33 17.68 1.36 15.70
N LYS A 34 18.59 2.32 15.43
CA LYS A 34 18.28 3.48 14.58
C LYS A 34 18.03 3.09 13.13
N GLN A 35 18.85 2.20 12.58
CA GLN A 35 18.74 1.70 11.21
C GLN A 35 17.46 0.86 11.06
N LEU A 36 17.12 0.04 12.05
CA LEU A 36 15.86 -0.71 12.08
C LEU A 36 14.63 0.22 12.16
N MET A 37 14.68 1.28 12.98
CA MET A 37 13.60 2.28 13.02
C MET A 37 13.44 3.03 11.68
N ALA A 38 14.54 3.37 11.02
CA ALA A 38 14.50 4.04 9.72
C ALA A 38 13.90 3.11 8.64
N GLN A 39 14.30 1.84 8.61
CA GLN A 39 13.71 0.82 7.74
C GLN A 39 12.21 0.64 8.03
N ALA A 40 11.82 0.52 9.29
CA ALA A 40 10.42 0.39 9.67
C ALA A 40 9.56 1.55 9.15
N LYS A 41 10.02 2.80 9.30
CA LYS A 41 9.33 3.98 8.74
C LYS A 41 9.26 3.97 7.21
N ALA A 42 10.31 3.50 6.54
CA ALA A 42 10.29 3.37 5.08
C ALA A 42 9.25 2.32 4.64
N PHE A 43 9.16 1.19 5.34
CA PHE A 43 8.14 0.17 5.08
C PHE A 43 6.72 0.68 5.39
N GLU A 44 6.53 1.46 6.44
CA GLU A 44 5.25 2.13 6.73
C GLU A 44 4.82 3.03 5.56
N ALA A 45 5.72 3.88 5.05
CA ALA A 45 5.40 4.75 3.92
C ALA A 45 5.03 3.97 2.65
N VAL A 46 5.70 2.84 2.39
CA VAL A 46 5.35 1.96 1.26
C VAL A 46 4.01 1.29 1.48
N ARG A 47 3.75 0.80 2.70
CA ARG A 47 2.47 0.16 3.07
C ARG A 47 1.32 1.15 2.94
N ASP A 48 1.47 2.37 3.44
CA ASP A 48 0.41 3.37 3.41
C ASP A 48 0.05 3.72 1.96
N ARG A 49 1.04 3.88 1.09
CA ARG A 49 0.81 4.04 -0.35
C ARG A 49 0.11 2.82 -0.97
N ALA A 50 0.54 1.61 -0.62
CA ALA A 50 -0.09 0.40 -1.13
C ALA A 50 -1.55 0.26 -0.64
N SER A 51 -1.83 0.66 0.59
CA SER A 51 -3.19 0.66 1.15
C SER A 51 -4.12 1.63 0.42
N GLU A 52 -3.62 2.80 0.00
CA GLU A 52 -4.41 3.73 -0.83
C GLU A 52 -4.68 3.17 -2.23
N GLN A 53 -3.77 2.38 -2.79
CA GLN A 53 -3.97 1.67 -4.06
C GLN A 53 -5.01 0.55 -3.91
N ASP A 54 -4.91 -0.24 -2.85
CA ASP A 54 -5.76 -1.40 -2.56
C ASP A 54 -7.25 -1.02 -2.52
N ASN A 55 -7.58 0.07 -1.81
CA ASN A 55 -8.94 0.57 -1.71
C ASN A 55 -9.59 0.83 -3.10
N ASN A 56 -8.82 1.35 -4.07
CA ASN A 56 -9.34 1.57 -5.42
C ASN A 56 -9.67 0.27 -6.15
N PHE A 57 -8.84 -0.77 -5.94
CA PHE A 57 -9.06 -2.08 -6.54
C PHE A 57 -10.28 -2.78 -5.94
N ASP A 58 -10.50 -2.67 -4.64
CA ASP A 58 -11.68 -3.21 -3.97
C ASP A 58 -12.98 -2.61 -4.54
N TYR A 59 -13.04 -1.28 -4.69
CA TYR A 59 -14.20 -0.64 -5.32
C TYR A 59 -14.36 -1.06 -6.79
N ALA A 60 -13.26 -1.13 -7.54
CA ALA A 60 -13.29 -1.53 -8.94
C ALA A 60 -13.82 -2.97 -9.10
N GLU A 61 -13.39 -3.91 -8.25
CA GLU A 61 -13.84 -5.29 -8.24
C GLU A 61 -15.36 -5.37 -8.10
N VAL A 62 -15.91 -4.72 -7.06
CA VAL A 62 -17.34 -4.77 -6.79
C VAL A 62 -18.16 -4.13 -7.92
N VAL A 63 -17.71 -2.97 -8.43
CA VAL A 63 -18.40 -2.26 -9.52
C VAL A 63 -18.38 -3.09 -10.81
N LEU A 64 -17.24 -3.69 -11.16
CA LEU A 64 -17.12 -4.56 -12.35
C LEU A 64 -17.96 -5.82 -12.21
N GLN A 65 -17.99 -6.44 -11.02
CA GLN A 65 -18.82 -7.62 -10.77
C GLN A 65 -20.31 -7.29 -10.94
N LEU A 66 -20.77 -6.17 -10.39
CA LEU A 66 -22.15 -5.69 -10.58
C LEU A 66 -22.45 -5.38 -12.05
N ALA A 67 -21.52 -4.74 -12.76
CA ALA A 67 -21.66 -4.46 -14.19
C ALA A 67 -21.84 -5.75 -15.00
N LEU A 68 -21.03 -6.79 -14.74
CA LEU A 68 -21.12 -8.07 -15.43
C LEU A 68 -22.43 -8.80 -15.12
N VAL A 69 -22.85 -8.83 -13.85
CA VAL A 69 -24.10 -9.45 -13.43
C VAL A 69 -25.29 -8.74 -14.07
N LEU A 70 -25.38 -7.41 -13.96
CA LEU A 70 -26.45 -6.61 -14.54
C LEU A 70 -26.48 -6.71 -16.06
N GLY A 71 -25.32 -6.74 -16.72
CA GLY A 71 -25.21 -6.92 -18.16
C GLY A 71 -25.77 -8.27 -18.61
N SER A 72 -25.42 -9.35 -17.90
CA SER A 72 -25.95 -10.69 -18.21
C SER A 72 -27.49 -10.75 -18.10
N VAL A 73 -28.06 -10.17 -17.05
CA VAL A 73 -29.50 -10.13 -16.82
C VAL A 73 -30.20 -9.21 -17.83
N ALA A 74 -29.59 -8.08 -18.18
CA ALA A 74 -30.13 -7.14 -19.16
C ALA A 74 -30.26 -7.75 -20.57
N ILE A 75 -29.24 -8.52 -20.99
CA ILE A 75 -29.27 -9.24 -22.27
C ILE A 75 -30.38 -10.28 -22.25
N LEU A 76 -30.51 -11.07 -21.18
CA LEU A 76 -31.55 -12.09 -21.06
C LEU A 76 -32.97 -11.47 -21.03
N ALA A 77 -33.13 -10.33 -20.37
CA ALA A 77 -34.41 -9.62 -20.27
C ALA A 77 -34.73 -8.74 -21.51
N GLY A 78 -33.79 -8.60 -22.46
CA GLY A 78 -33.92 -7.69 -23.60
C GLY A 78 -34.04 -6.21 -23.23
N ASN A 79 -33.62 -5.82 -22.02
CA ASN A 79 -33.80 -4.46 -21.50
C ASN A 79 -32.59 -3.57 -21.81
N ARG A 80 -32.75 -2.71 -22.82
CA ARG A 80 -31.70 -1.78 -23.29
C ARG A 80 -31.28 -0.75 -22.25
N ALA A 81 -32.19 -0.34 -21.35
CA ALA A 81 -31.86 0.63 -20.30
C ALA A 81 -30.93 0.03 -19.26
N VAL A 82 -31.22 -1.20 -18.80
CA VAL A 82 -30.37 -1.92 -17.84
C VAL A 82 -29.01 -2.25 -18.47
N LEU A 83 -28.98 -2.58 -19.77
CA LEU A 83 -27.73 -2.80 -20.51
C LEU A 83 -26.87 -1.53 -20.60
N ALA A 84 -27.49 -0.36 -20.80
CA ALA A 84 -26.77 0.90 -20.79
C ALA A 84 -26.18 1.21 -19.39
N ILE A 85 -26.96 0.97 -18.34
CA ILE A 85 -26.49 1.13 -16.94
C ILE A 85 -25.32 0.19 -16.66
N SER A 86 -25.41 -1.08 -17.06
CA SER A 86 -24.32 -2.03 -16.85
C SER A 86 -23.05 -1.64 -17.61
N ALA A 87 -23.18 -1.09 -18.82
CA ALA A 87 -22.04 -0.60 -19.59
C ALA A 87 -21.38 0.62 -18.92
N VAL A 88 -22.17 1.55 -18.38
CA VAL A 88 -21.65 2.70 -17.60
C VAL A 88 -20.91 2.21 -16.35
N LEU A 89 -21.49 1.27 -15.61
CA LEU A 89 -20.83 0.68 -14.44
C LEU A 89 -19.52 -0.02 -14.83
N GLY A 90 -19.49 -0.74 -15.95
CA GLY A 90 -18.26 -1.36 -16.46
C GLY A 90 -17.18 -0.33 -16.79
N ALA A 91 -17.56 0.80 -17.41
CA ALA A 91 -16.64 1.90 -17.68
C ALA A 91 -16.12 2.53 -16.38
N VAL A 92 -16.98 2.79 -15.40
CA VAL A 92 -16.58 3.32 -14.09
C VAL A 92 -15.62 2.36 -13.38
N GLY A 93 -15.94 1.06 -13.33
CA GLY A 93 -15.06 0.05 -12.73
C GLY A 93 -13.69 -0.01 -13.42
N THR A 94 -13.64 0.09 -14.74
CA THR A 94 -12.38 0.15 -15.51
C THR A 94 -11.55 1.39 -15.15
N VAL A 95 -12.20 2.55 -15.02
CA VAL A 95 -11.53 3.78 -14.60
C VAL A 95 -10.99 3.66 -13.17
N LEU A 96 -11.75 3.04 -12.26
CA LEU A 96 -11.28 2.79 -10.89
C LEU A 96 -10.08 1.84 -10.85
N THR A 97 -10.08 0.77 -11.66
CA THR A 97 -8.91 -0.12 -11.80
C THR A 97 -7.68 0.64 -12.28
N LEU A 98 -7.82 1.47 -13.33
CA LEU A 98 -6.73 2.30 -13.83
C LEU A 98 -6.25 3.31 -12.77
N ASN A 99 -7.19 3.89 -12.01
CA ASN A 99 -6.87 4.79 -10.92
C ASN A 99 -6.14 4.07 -9.78
N GLY A 100 -6.44 2.80 -9.47
CA GLY A 100 -5.68 2.02 -8.48
C GLY A 100 -4.23 1.80 -8.87
N PHE A 101 -3.94 1.60 -10.16
CA PHE A 101 -2.57 1.46 -10.65
C PHE A 101 -1.79 2.78 -10.66
N VAL A 102 -2.42 3.88 -11.07
CA VAL A 102 -1.73 5.16 -11.28
C VAL A 102 -1.82 6.09 -10.06
N LEU A 103 -2.81 5.86 -9.20
CA LEU A 103 -3.18 6.69 -8.04
C LEU A 103 -3.37 8.17 -8.40
N LEU A 104 -4.18 8.44 -9.42
CA LEU A 104 -4.42 9.80 -9.92
C LEU A 104 -5.24 10.64 -8.93
N PHE A 105 -6.22 10.01 -8.26
CA PHE A 105 -7.03 10.66 -7.23
C PHE A 105 -7.26 9.70 -6.05
N PRO A 106 -7.04 10.13 -4.80
CA PRO A 106 -7.40 9.35 -3.63
C PRO A 106 -8.92 9.33 -3.49
N LEU A 107 -9.49 8.14 -3.33
CA LEU A 107 -10.91 8.02 -3.01
C LEU A 107 -11.12 8.38 -1.53
N PRO A 108 -12.11 9.22 -1.21
CA PRO A 108 -12.46 9.47 0.18
C PRO A 108 -13.03 8.18 0.78
N PHE A 109 -12.45 7.77 1.90
CA PHE A 109 -13.10 6.86 2.84
C PHE A 109 -14.29 7.55 3.49
#